data_AF-G9ZCR8-F1
#
_entry.id   AF-G9ZCR8-F1
#
_cell.length_a   1.000
_cell.length_b   1.000
_cell.length_c   1.000
_cell.angle_alpha   90.00
_cell.angle_beta   90.00
_cell.angle_gamma   90.00
#
_symmetry.space_group_name_H-M   'P 1'
#
loop_
_entity.id
_entity.type
_entity.pdbx_description
1 polymer ?
#
loop_
_entity_poly.entity_id
_entity_poly.type
_entity_poly.pdbx_seq_one_letter_code
_entity_poly.pdbx_strand_id
1 'polypeptide(L)' 'MNFISKHVKPNRQLQTEGNIVRKEAPIHISNVMIFNPETNKGDRVGFKVEEGKKFRIYKSTGAIID' A
#
# COMPACT_ATOMS: atom_id res chain seq x y z
N MET A 1 -0.39 4.88 -7.77
CA MET A 1 -1.63 5.21 -7.02
C MET A 1 -2.79 5.31 -8.00
N ASN A 2 -3.98 4.90 -7.59
CA ASN A 2 -5.19 4.93 -8.41
C ASN A 2 -6.10 6.04 -7.90
N PHE A 3 -6.28 7.11 -8.65
CA PHE A 3 -7.13 8.24 -8.25
C PHE A 3 -8.48 8.14 -8.94
N ILE A 4 -9.55 8.24 -8.14
CA ILE A 4 -10.91 8.36 -8.64
C ILE A 4 -11.50 9.68 -8.23
N SER A 5 -12.28 10.27 -9.14
CA SER A 5 -13.07 11.47 -8.85
C SER A 5 -14.41 11.03 -8.28
N LYS A 6 -14.70 11.40 -7.03
CA LYS A 6 -15.98 11.14 -6.38
C LYS A 6 -16.73 12.45 -6.22
N HIS A 7 -17.92 12.53 -6.79
CA HIS A 7 -18.85 13.60 -6.53
C HIS A 7 -19.46 13.39 -5.14
N VAL A 8 -19.25 14.35 -4.24
CA VAL A 8 -19.79 14.32 -2.88
C VAL A 8 -21.00 15.23 -2.82
N LYS A 9 -22.14 14.68 -2.41
CA LYS A 9 -23.37 15.47 -2.21
C LYS A 9 -23.17 16.44 -1.03
N PRO A 10 -23.75 17.64 -1.11
CA PRO A 10 -23.70 18.60 0.00
C PRO A 10 -24.33 18.02 1.26
N ASN A 11 -23.75 18.33 2.42
CA ASN A 11 -24.30 17.97 3.71
C ASN A 11 -24.85 19.21 4.41
N ARG A 12 -26.18 19.29 4.52
CA ARG A 12 -26.88 20.45 5.10
C ARG A 12 -26.62 20.62 6.60
N GLN A 13 -26.39 19.53 7.33
CA GLN A 13 -26.16 19.57 8.78
C GLN A 13 -24.74 20.07 9.12
N LEU A 14 -23.77 19.76 8.26
CA LEU A 14 -22.38 20.22 8.38
C LEU A 14 -22.12 21.52 7.60
N GLN A 15 -23.16 22.15 7.06
CA GLN A 15 -23.07 23.32 6.15
C GLN A 15 -22.01 23.19 5.05
N THR A 16 -21.78 21.96 4.57
CA THR A 16 -20.73 21.68 3.59
C THR A 16 -21.34 21.63 2.18
N GLU A 17 -20.81 22.45 1.28
CA GLU A 17 -21.21 22.45 -0.12
C GLU A 17 -20.73 21.19 -0.86
N GLY A 18 -21.41 20.86 -1.95
CA GLY A 18 -21.05 19.70 -2.77
C GLY A 18 -19.76 19.98 -3.54
N ASN A 19 -18.83 19.04 -3.54
CA ASN A 19 -17.56 19.17 -4.23
C ASN A 19 -17.16 17.86 -4.94
N ILE A 20 -16.24 17.98 -5.89
CA ILE A 20 -15.59 16.83 -6.54
C ILE A 20 -14.29 16.57 -5.81
N VAL A 21 -14.24 15.45 -5.09
CA VAL A 21 -13.05 15.04 -4.32
C VAL A 21 -12.29 14.00 -5.12
N ARG A 22 -11.00 14.25 -5.36
CA ARG A 22 -10.07 13.20 -5.81
C ARG A 22 -9.65 12.40 -4.60
N LYS A 23 -9.88 11.09 -4.64
CA LYS A 23 -9.48 10.17 -3.59
C LYS A 23 -8.77 8.96 -4.17
N GLU A 24 -7.97 8.31 -3.34
CA GLU A 24 -7.36 7.05 -3.70
C GLU A 24 -8.41 5.93 -3.75
N ALA A 25 -8.27 5.06 -4.73
CA ALA A 25 -9.03 3.84 -4.90
C ALA A 25 -8.15 2.63 -4.57
N PRO A 26 -8.74 1.54 -4.04
CA PRO A 26 -8.00 0.32 -3.78
C PRO A 26 -7.39 -0.24 -5.08
N ILE A 27 -6.22 -0.84 -4.95
CA ILE A 27 -5.54 -1.60 -6.01
C ILE A 27 -5.43 -3.03 -5.52
N HIS A 28 -5.57 -4.00 -6.43
CA HIS A 28 -5.43 -5.41 -6.09
C HIS A 28 -3.99 -5.73 -5.65
N ILE A 29 -3.86 -6.57 -4.62
CA ILE A 29 -2.56 -6.89 -4.00
C ILE A 29 -1.57 -7.54 -4.96
N SER A 30 -2.03 -8.27 -5.98
CA SER A 30 -1.13 -8.87 -6.99
C SER A 30 -0.42 -7.85 -7.89
N ASN A 31 -0.91 -6.61 -7.93
CA ASN A 31 -0.37 -5.56 -8.81
C ASN A 31 0.69 -4.71 -8.09
N VAL A 32 1.07 -5.06 -6.87
CA VAL A 32 2.07 -4.36 -6.07
C VAL A 32 3.12 -5.33 -5.55
N MET A 33 4.35 -4.83 -5.37
CA MET A 33 5.47 -5.55 -4.76
C MET A 33 6.14 -4.66 -3.71
N ILE A 34 6.81 -5.27 -2.72
CA ILE A 34 7.58 -4.50 -1.74
C ILE A 34 8.86 -4.00 -2.41
N PHE A 35 9.13 -2.71 -2.26
CA PHE A 35 10.34 -2.10 -2.80
C PHE A 35 11.55 -2.48 -1.95
N ASN A 36 12.56 -3.09 -2.58
CA ASN A 36 13.83 -3.38 -1.94
C ASN A 36 14.82 -2.22 -2.23
N PRO A 37 15.26 -1.46 -1.20
CA PRO A 37 16.17 -0.34 -1.37
C PRO A 37 17.59 -0.75 -1.81
N GLU A 38 18.01 -2.00 -1.56
CA GLU A 38 19.34 -2.48 -1.96
C GLU A 38 19.43 -2.71 -3.47
N THR A 39 18.32 -3.17 -4.07
CA THR A 39 18.27 -3.50 -5.50
C THR A 39 17.52 -2.46 -6.34
N ASN A 40 16.92 -1.46 -5.70
CA ASN A 40 16.06 -0.43 -6.29
C ASN A 40 14.92 -1.00 -7.16
N LYS A 41 14.43 -2.19 -6.81
CA LYS A 41 13.39 -2.92 -7.56
C LYS A 41 12.35 -3.51 -6.63
N GLY A 42 11.18 -3.82 -7.17
CA GLY A 42 10.16 -4.60 -6.46
C GLY A 42 10.63 -6.05 -6.30
N ASP A 43 10.56 -6.58 -5.08
CA ASP A 43 10.99 -7.94 -4.77
C ASP A 43 9.90 -8.76 -4.09
N ARG A 44 10.01 -10.08 -4.24
CA ARG A 44 9.15 -11.05 -3.57
C ARG A 44 9.60 -11.24 -2.13
N VAL A 45 8.62 -11.51 -1.27
CA VAL A 45 8.83 -11.71 0.16
C VAL A 45 8.77 -13.19 0.51
N GLY A 46 9.63 -13.61 1.43
CA GLY A 46 9.60 -14.90 2.10
C GLY A 46 9.44 -14.73 3.61
N PHE A 47 9.38 -15.85 4.32
CA PHE A 47 9.36 -15.85 5.79
C PHE A 47 10.56 -16.62 6.32
N LYS A 48 11.20 -16.06 7.34
CA LYS A 48 12.24 -16.71 8.13
C LYS A 48 11.79 -16.75 9.59
N VAL A 49 12.07 -17.84 10.28
CA VAL A 49 11.81 -17.96 11.72
C VAL A 49 13.15 -18.00 12.42
N GLU A 50 13.40 -17.02 13.28
CA GLU A 50 14.57 -16.98 14.16
C GLU A 50 14.07 -16.83 15.60
N GLU A 51 14.59 -17.68 16.49
CA GLU A 51 14.29 -17.64 17.93
C GLU A 51 12.79 -17.63 18.28
N GLY A 52 11.99 -18.34 17.46
CA GLY A 52 10.53 -18.43 17.64
C GLY A 52 9.74 -17.23 17.09
N LYS A 53 10.41 -16.20 16.57
CA LYS A 53 9.78 -15.03 15.95
C LYS A 53 9.84 -15.13 14.41
N LYS A 54 8.70 -14.82 13.77
CA LYS A 54 8.55 -14.87 12.32
C LYS A 54 8.86 -13.50 11.72
N PHE A 55 9.86 -13.45 10.85
CA PHE A 55 10.28 -12.26 10.12
C PHE A 55 9.96 -12.41 8.63
N ARG A 56 9.64 -11.29 7.99
CA ARG A 56 9.58 -11.21 6.53
C ARG A 56 10.97 -10.91 6.01
N ILE A 57 11.37 -11.58 4.94
CA ILE A 57 12.66 -11.38 4.28
C ILE A 57 12.46 -11.14 2.79
N TYR A 58 13.33 -10.31 2.20
CA TYR A 58 13.45 -10.22 0.74
C TYR A 58 14.00 -11.54 0.20
N LYS A 59 13.37 -12.13 -0.82
CA LYS A 59 13.83 -13.40 -1.38
C LYS A 59 15.11 -13.25 -2.21
N SER A 60 15.39 -12.06 -2.73
CA SER A 60 16.60 -11.81 -3.53
C SER A 60 17.84 -11.63 -2.66
N THR A 61 17.78 -10.82 -1.61
CA THR A 61 18.95 -10.46 -0.78
C THR A 61 18.96 -11.14 0.59
N GLY A 62 17.84 -11.71 1.03
CA GLY A 62 17.71 -12.29 2.37
C GLY A 62 17.63 -11.27 3.50
N ALA A 63 17.69 -9.97 3.18
CA ALA A 63 17.55 -8.89 4.15
C ALA A 63 16.15 -8.89 4.78
N ILE A 64 16.09 -8.51 6.06
CA ILE A 64 14.84 -8.45 6.83
C ILE A 64 14.03 -7.24 6.36
N ILE A 65 12.72 -7.45 6.19
CA ILE A 65 11.75 -6.40 5.92
C ILE A 65 11.24 -5.91 7.28
N ASP A 66 11.58 -4.68 7.64
CA ASP A 66 10.99 -3.95 8.77
C ASP A 66 9.55 -3.51 8.41
#